data_AF-A0A0R1GZM5-F1
#
_entry.id   AF-A0A0R1GZM5-F1
#
_cell.length_a   1.000
_cell.length_b   1.000
_cell.length_c   1.000
_cell.angle_alpha   90.00
_cell.angle_beta   90.00
_cell.angle_gamma   90.00
#
_symmetry.space_group_name_H-M   'P 1'
#
loop_
_entity.id
_entity.type
_entity.pdbx_description
1 polymer ?
#
loop_
_entity_poly.entity_id
_entity_poly.type
_entity_poly.pdbx_seq_one_letter_code
_entity_poly.pdbx_strand_id
1 'polypeptide(L)' 'MTKGLAFRFHGGATAFIDRLAVVIDDLDDGDIQLLDQITQWSWTNDCVIPNGGIQLSAEEVEHRLEKFSQLELLDYGSRV' A
#
# COMPACT_ATOMS: atom_id res chain seq x y z
N MET A 1 -18.71 10.12 0.55
CA MET A 1 -18.22 8.84 0.00
C MET A 1 -16.85 9.11 -0.59
N THR A 2 -15.80 8.73 0.13
CA THR A 2 -14.41 8.92 -0.32
C THR A 2 -14.16 7.89 -1.42
N LYS A 3 -14.04 8.34 -2.66
CA LYS A 3 -13.64 7.47 -3.79
C LYS A 3 -12.17 7.14 -3.56
N GLY A 4 -11.86 5.91 -3.21
CA GLY A 4 -10.51 5.50 -2.83
C GLY A 4 -10.30 4.00 -3.03
N LEU A 5 -9.05 3.56 -2.95
CA LEU A 5 -8.68 2.17 -3.17
C LEU A 5 -8.54 1.46 -1.83
N ALA A 6 -9.36 0.45 -1.60
CA ALA A 6 -9.32 -0.32 -0.35
C ALA A 6 -8.16 -1.32 -0.38
N PHE A 7 -7.39 -1.37 0.70
CA PHE A 7 -6.30 -2.31 0.87
C PHE A 7 -6.39 -3.01 2.22
N ARG A 8 -5.64 -4.11 2.35
CA ARG A 8 -5.43 -4.85 3.59
C ARG A 8 -3.98 -5.29 3.65
N PHE A 9 -3.45 -5.40 4.86
CA PHE A 9 -2.14 -6.02 5.06
C PHE A 9 -2.24 -7.51 4.82
N HIS A 10 -1.39 -8.03 3.94
CA HIS A 10 -1.36 -9.46 3.65
C HIS A 10 -0.97 -10.22 4.92
N GLY A 11 -1.82 -11.15 5.35
CA GLY A 11 -1.63 -11.86 6.63
C GLY A 11 -1.77 -11.00 7.91
N GLY A 12 -2.17 -9.73 7.78
CA GLY A 12 -2.32 -8.79 8.90
C GLY A 12 -1.07 -7.99 9.25
N ALA A 13 -1.18 -7.10 10.24
CA ALA A 13 -0.14 -6.12 10.58
C ALA A 13 1.19 -6.75 11.03
N THR A 14 1.16 -7.86 11.77
CA THR A 14 2.36 -8.56 12.21
C THR A 14 3.09 -9.21 11.03
N ALA A 15 2.34 -9.90 10.16
CA ALA A 15 2.91 -10.52 8.96
C ALA A 15 3.49 -9.49 8.00
N PHE A 16 2.88 -8.31 7.90
CA PHE A 16 3.42 -7.18 7.14
C PHE A 16 4.81 -6.76 7.65
N ILE A 17 4.99 -6.60 8.96
CA ILE A 17 6.30 -6.21 9.53
C ILE A 17 7.35 -7.28 9.28
N ASP A 18 7.01 -8.55 9.51
CA ASP A 18 7.92 -9.67 9.26
C ASP A 18 8.31 -9.75 7.78
N ARG A 19 7.34 -9.57 6.88
CA ARG A 19 7.57 -9.61 5.44
C ARG A 19 8.37 -8.41 4.96
N LEU A 20 8.06 -7.21 5.48
CA LEU A 20 8.79 -5.98 5.17
C LEU A 20 10.27 -6.14 5.49
N ALA A 21 10.63 -6.71 6.65
CA ALA A 21 12.02 -6.95 7.01
C ALA A 21 12.77 -7.87 6.02
N VAL A 22 12.05 -8.73 5.29
CA VAL A 22 12.63 -9.64 4.28
C VAL A 22 12.76 -8.98 2.92
N VAL A 23 11.80 -8.12 2.53
CA VAL A 23 11.74 -7.54 1.18
C VAL A 23 12.18 -6.07 1.13
N ILE A 24 12.64 -5.50 2.25
CA ILE A 24 13.03 -4.08 2.33
C ILE A 24 14.15 -3.72 1.34
N ASP A 25 15.06 -4.65 1.06
CA ASP A 25 16.14 -4.46 0.10
C ASP A 25 15.64 -4.40 -1.37
N ASP A 26 14.44 -4.90 -1.64
CA ASP A 26 13.78 -4.84 -2.96
C ASP A 26 12.94 -3.57 -3.14
N LEU A 27 12.84 -2.71 -2.12
CA LEU A 27 12.04 -1.48 -2.13
C LEU A 27 12.91 -0.25 -2.41
N ASP A 28 12.45 0.62 -3.30
CA ASP A 28 13.08 1.93 -3.50
C ASP A 28 12.55 3.00 -2.53
N ASP A 29 13.20 4.16 -2.50
CA ASP A 29 12.80 5.28 -1.63
C ASP A 29 11.33 5.71 -1.85
N GLY A 30 10.83 5.63 -3.09
CA GLY A 30 9.45 5.94 -3.41
C GLY A 30 8.49 4.87 -2.89
N ASP A 31 8.91 3.61 -2.86
CA ASP A 31 8.11 2.50 -2.35
C ASP A 31 7.94 2.63 -0.84
N ILE A 32 9.04 2.95 -0.15
CA ILE A 32 9.04 3.21 1.28
C ILE A 32 8.14 4.41 1.61
N GLN A 33 8.22 5.49 0.84
CA GLN A 33 7.35 6.66 1.02
C GLN A 33 5.87 6.33 0.79
N LEU A 34 5.56 5.48 -0.19
CA LEU A 34 4.18 5.08 -0.46
C LEU A 34 3.66 4.16 0.65
N LEU A 35 4.47 3.21 1.13
CA LEU A 35 4.12 2.34 2.25
C LEU A 35 3.89 3.14 3.54
N ASP A 36 4.72 4.13 3.83
CA ASP A 36 4.52 5.02 4.98
C ASP A 36 3.15 5.72 4.90
N GLN A 37 2.81 6.31 3.75
CA GLN A 37 1.50 6.93 3.55
C GLN A 37 0.34 5.93 3.69
N ILE A 38 0.49 4.73 3.13
CA ILE A 38 -0.51 3.65 3.24
C ILE A 38 -0.72 3.26 4.71
N THR A 39 0.36 3.09 5.48
CA THR A 39 0.22 2.78 6.91
C THR A 39 -0.46 3.91 7.69
N GLN A 40 -0.18 5.17 7.37
CA GLN A 40 -0.88 6.32 7.95
C GLN A 40 -2.37 6.33 7.59
N TRP A 41 -2.74 5.98 6.35
CA TRP A 41 -4.14 5.83 5.94
C TRP A 41 -4.82 4.62 6.56
N SER A 42 -4.10 3.54 6.85
CA SER A 42 -4.66 2.40 7.58
C SER A 42 -5.19 2.82 8.95
N TRP A 43 -4.50 3.75 9.62
CA TRP A 43 -4.85 4.29 10.91
C TRP A 43 -5.97 5.34 10.86
N THR A 44 -6.03 6.13 9.79
CA THR A 44 -6.88 7.33 9.72
C THR A 44 -8.11 7.19 8.83
N ASN A 45 -8.07 6.27 7.85
CA ASN A 45 -9.05 6.14 6.77
C ASN A 45 -9.53 4.70 6.56
N ASP A 46 -9.48 3.85 7.59
CA ASP A 46 -10.00 2.47 7.54
C ASP A 46 -9.41 1.62 6.39
N CYS A 47 -8.11 1.79 6.15
CA CYS A 47 -7.38 1.14 5.06
C CYS A 47 -7.91 1.49 3.65
N VAL A 48 -8.28 2.75 3.45
CA VAL A 48 -8.63 3.31 2.13
C VAL A 48 -7.59 4.34 1.70
N ILE A 49 -6.98 4.11 0.54
CA ILE A 49 -6.12 5.08 -0.13
C ILE A 49 -6.99 6.18 -0.75
N PRO A 50 -6.90 7.44 -0.31
CA PRO A 50 -7.69 8.53 -0.88
C PRO A 50 -7.22 8.85 -2.30
N ASN A 51 -8.17 8.99 -3.22
CA ASN A 51 -7.85 9.37 -4.60
C ASN A 51 -7.27 10.80 -4.63
N GLY A 52 -6.09 10.97 -5.23
CA GLY A 52 -5.33 12.22 -5.22
C GLY A 52 -4.53 12.48 -3.93
N GLY A 53 -4.53 11.56 -2.96
CA GLY A 53 -3.66 11.63 -1.78
C GLY A 53 -2.19 11.29 -2.07
N ILE A 54 -1.95 10.57 -3.17
CA ILE A 54 -0.61 10.25 -3.65
C ILE A 54 -0.24 11.26 -4.75
N GLN A 55 0.90 11.93 -4.59
CA GLN A 55 1.47 12.81 -5.62
C GLN A 55 2.23 12.01 -6.72
N LEU A 56 1.62 10.93 -7.19
CA LEU A 56 2.12 10.10 -8.28
C LEU A 56 1.04 9.97 -9.35
N SER A 57 1.44 9.65 -10.57
CA SER A 57 0.49 9.31 -11.63
C SER A 57 -0.25 8.02 -11.26
N ALA A 58 -1.50 7.88 -11.71
CA ALA A 58 -2.32 6.70 -11.42
C ALA A 58 -1.65 5.38 -11.85
N GLU A 59 -0.95 5.40 -12.98
CA GLU A 59 -0.19 4.25 -13.50
C GLU A 59 0.97 3.85 -12.58
N GLU A 60 1.69 4.83 -12.02
CA GLU A 60 2.80 4.59 -11.09
C GLU A 60 2.30 4.06 -9.74
N VAL A 61 1.16 4.57 -9.27
CA VAL A 61 0.51 4.04 -8.07
C VAL A 61 0.10 2.58 -8.28
N GLU A 62 -0.54 2.27 -9.41
CA GLU A 62 -0.96 0.92 -9.75
C GLU A 62 0.24 -0.02 -9.83
N HIS A 63 1.32 0.38 -10.50
CA HIS A 63 2.54 -0.41 -10.63
C HIS A 63 3.18 -0.74 -9.27
N ARG A 64 3.25 0.24 -8.36
CA ARG A 64 3.82 0.04 -7.01
C ARG A 64 2.91 -0.80 -6.12
N LEU A 65 1.59 -0.61 -6.21
CA LEU A 65 0.63 -1.46 -5.49
C LEU A 65 0.71 -2.90 -5.98
N GLU A 66 0.82 -3.14 -7.29
CA GLU A 66 1.06 -4.46 -7.87
C GLU A 66 2.34 -5.09 -7.31
N LYS A 67 3.44 -4.31 -7.26
CA LYS A 67 4.69 -4.75 -6.63
C LYS A 67 4.48 -5.17 -5.17
N PHE A 68 3.76 -4.38 -4.37
CA PHE A 68 3.48 -4.73 -2.97
C PHE A 68 2.63 -5.98 -2.81
N SER A 69 1.70 -6.24 -3.73
CA SER A 69 0.93 -7.47 -3.73
C SER A 69 1.78 -8.68 -4.12
N GLN A 70 2.68 -8.55 -5.11
CA GLN A 70 3.63 -9.59 -5.47
C GLN A 70 4.62 -9.92 -4.34
N LEU A 71 5.00 -8.91 -3.56
CA LEU A 71 5.84 -9.07 -2.37
C LEU A 71 5.07 -9.55 -1.12
N GLU A 72 3.76 -9.80 -1.25
CA GLU A 72 2.89 -10.23 -0.16
C GLU A 72 2.91 -9.25 1.02
N LEU A 73 3.02 -7.94 0.73
CA LEU A 73 2.92 -6.88 1.73
C LEU A 73 1.47 -6.42 1.88
N LEU A 74 0.77 -6.22 0.76
CA LEU A 74 -0.57 -5.67 0.72
C LEU A 74 -1.46 -6.45 -0.25
N ASP A 75 -2.66 -6.77 0.20
CA ASP A 75 -3.75 -7.20 -0.67
C ASP A 75 -4.63 -5.99 -0.95
N TYR A 76 -4.80 -5.62 -2.21
CA TYR A 76 -5.73 -4.56 -2.58
C TYR A 76 -6.90 -5.09 -3.39
N GLY A 77 -8.09 -4.60 -3.05
CA GLY A 77 -9.33 -4.99 -3.71
C GLY A 77 -9.63 -4.05 -4.86
N SER A 78 -9.74 -4.58 -6.08
CA SER A 78 -10.27 -3.83 -7.21
C SER A 78 -11.72 -3.40 -6.95
N ARG A 79 -11.93 -2.08 -6.83
CA ARG A 79 -13.18 -1.31 -6.97
C ARG A 79 -14.34 -1.60 -5.99
N VAL A 80 -14.76 -0.54 -5.29
CA VAL A 80 -16.19 -0.19 -5.18
C VAL A 80 -16.40 1.14 -5.88
#